data_AF-A0ABD4Q556-F1
#
_entry.id   AF-A0ABD4Q556-F1
#
_cell.length_a   1.000
_cell.length_b   1.000
_cell.length_c   1.000
_cell.angle_alpha   90.00
_cell.angle_beta   90.00
_cell.angle_gamma   90.00
#
_symmetry.space_group_name_H-M   'P 1'
#
loop_
_entity.id
_entity.type
_entity.pdbx_description
1 polymer ?
#
loop_
_entity_poly.entity_id
_entity_poly.type
_entity_poly.pdbx_seq_one_letter_code
_entity_poly.pdbx_strand_id
1 'polypeptide(L)'
;YNQLIQPTDLNNKKPASITAYNQRYQQFSNELNSTKTNTDRILKEQNPSVADVNNALNKVREVQQKLNEARALLQNKEDNSALVRA
;
A
#
# COMPACT_ATOMS: atom_id res chain seq x y z
N TYR A 1 -7.30 2.17 7.35
CA TYR A 1 -7.00 0.76 7.69
C TYR A 1 -7.38 -0.18 6.55
N ASN A 2 -8.64 -0.25 6.11
CA ASN A 2 -9.07 -1.16 5.03
C ASN A 2 -8.27 -1.01 3.71
N GLN A 3 -7.78 0.18 3.39
CA GLN A 3 -6.96 0.41 2.19
C GLN A 3 -5.54 -0.19 2.27
N LEU A 4 -4.99 -0.42 3.48
CA LEU A 4 -3.68 -1.04 3.69
C LEU A 4 -3.69 -2.57 3.53
N ILE A 5 -4.88 -3.17 3.61
CA ILE A 5 -5.12 -4.61 3.44
C ILE A 5 -5.64 -4.96 2.04
N GLN A 6 -5.96 -3.98 1.20
CA GLN A 6 -6.33 -4.23 -0.18
C GLN A 6 -5.11 -4.64 -1.00
N PRO A 7 -5.14 -5.79 -1.70
CA PRO A 7 -4.09 -6.16 -2.64
C PRO A 7 -3.98 -5.10 -3.74
N THR A 8 -2.76 -4.74 -4.12
CA THR A 8 -2.54 -3.88 -5.28
C THR A 8 -2.71 -4.70 -6.54
N ASP A 9 -3.57 -4.26 -7.47
CA ASP A 9 -3.75 -4.93 -8.75
C ASP A 9 -2.54 -4.70 -9.67
N LEU A 10 -1.77 -5.76 -9.88
CA LEU A 10 -0.61 -5.79 -10.76
C LEU A 10 -0.95 -6.33 -12.16
N ASN A 11 -2.20 -6.73 -12.40
CA ASN A 11 -2.63 -7.19 -13.71
C ASN A 11 -2.52 -6.05 -14.73
N ASN A 12 -2.12 -6.43 -15.95
CA ASN A 12 -1.93 -5.49 -17.05
C ASN A 12 -0.97 -4.33 -16.75
N LYS A 13 -0.03 -4.49 -15.81
CA LYS A 13 1.06 -3.52 -15.56
C LYS A 13 2.36 -3.91 -16.28
N LYS A 14 3.18 -2.93 -16.64
CA LYS A 14 4.49 -3.16 -17.28
C LYS A 14 5.44 -3.85 -16.28
N PRO A 15 6.20 -4.90 -16.68
CA PRO A 15 7.12 -5.59 -15.76
C PRO A 15 8.10 -4.66 -15.04
N ALA A 16 8.69 -3.69 -15.74
CA ALA A 16 9.58 -2.69 -15.15
C ALA A 16 8.89 -1.85 -14.05
N SER A 17 7.64 -1.46 -14.27
CA SER A 17 6.85 -0.70 -13.29
C SER A 17 6.47 -1.54 -12.06
N ILE A 18 6.22 -2.84 -12.25
CA ILE A 18 6.02 -3.80 -11.15
C ILE A 18 7.29 -3.94 -10.32
N THR A 19 8.45 -4.04 -10.96
CA THR A 19 9.75 -4.09 -10.25
C THR A 19 9.98 -2.83 -9.42
N ALA A 20 9.73 -1.64 -9.98
CA ALA A 20 9.86 -0.37 -9.26
C ALA A 20 8.89 -0.28 -8.06
N TYR A 21 7.63 -0.67 -8.26
CA TYR A 21 6.64 -0.80 -7.18
C TYR A 21 7.15 -1.74 -6.07
N ASN A 22 7.63 -2.94 -6.42
CA ASN A 22 8.11 -3.92 -5.45
C ASN A 22 9.34 -3.42 -4.68
N GLN A 23 10.29 -2.78 -5.35
CA GLN A 23 11.45 -2.17 -4.69
C GLN A 23 11.03 -1.10 -3.69
N ARG A 24 10.10 -0.21 -4.07
CA ARG A 24 9.55 0.81 -3.17
C ARG A 24 8.79 0.17 -2.01
N TYR A 25 7.98 -0.86 -2.29
CA TYR A 25 7.22 -1.60 -1.27
C TYR A 25 8.13 -2.26 -0.23
N GLN A 26 9.24 -2.86 -0.65
CA GLN A 26 10.20 -3.48 0.27
C GLN A 26 10.82 -2.49 1.25
N GLN A 27 10.98 -1.21 0.87
CA GLN A 27 11.55 -0.18 1.76
C GLN A 27 10.65 0.14 2.96
N PHE A 28 9.34 -0.07 2.87
CA PHE A 28 8.40 0.23 3.95
C PHE A 28 7.58 -0.99 4.40
N SER A 29 7.88 -2.19 3.92
CA SER A 29 7.12 -3.41 4.22
C SER A 29 7.10 -3.74 5.71
N ASN A 30 8.24 -3.56 6.40
CA ASN A 30 8.35 -3.72 7.84
C ASN A 30 7.45 -2.73 8.60
N GLU A 31 7.49 -1.46 8.22
CA GLU A 31 6.68 -0.41 8.83
C GLU A 31 5.18 -0.63 8.60
N LEU A 32 4.80 -1.08 7.41
CA LEU A 32 3.43 -1.48 7.09
C LEU A 32 2.97 -2.63 7.99
N ASN A 33 3.78 -3.67 8.16
CA ASN A 33 3.45 -4.81 9.00
C ASN A 33 3.35 -4.41 10.48
N SER A 34 4.31 -3.64 11.00
CA SER A 34 4.25 -3.12 12.37
C SER A 34 3.03 -2.22 12.60
N THR A 35 2.68 -1.40 11.62
CA THR A 35 1.50 -0.53 11.69
C THR A 35 0.21 -1.34 11.71
N LYS A 36 0.10 -2.39 10.88
CA LYS A 36 -1.04 -3.33 10.90
C LYS A 36 -1.16 -3.99 12.27
N THR A 37 -0.09 -4.61 12.77
CA THR A 37 -0.08 -5.28 14.07
C THR A 37 -0.44 -4.34 15.23
N ASN A 38 0.13 -3.13 15.27
CA ASN A 38 -0.20 -2.18 16.34
C ASN A 38 -1.64 -1.68 16.26
N THR A 39 -2.15 -1.43 15.06
CA THR A 39 -3.55 -1.03 14.86
C THR A 39 -4.50 -2.15 15.28
N ASP A 40 -4.20 -3.39 14.91
CA ASP A 40 -4.99 -4.57 15.31
C ASP A 40 -5.02 -4.78 16.81
N ARG A 41 -3.88 -4.56 17.48
CA ARG A 41 -3.79 -4.60 18.94
C ARG A 41 -4.71 -3.56 19.58
N ILE A 42 -4.63 -2.30 19.12
CA ILE A 42 -5.43 -1.19 19.65
C ILE A 42 -6.93 -1.40 19.40
N LEU A 43 -7.31 -1.93 18.23
CA LEU A 43 -8.70 -2.24 17.90
C LEU A 43 -9.28 -3.37 18.77
N LYS A 44 -8.43 -4.28 19.27
CA LYS A 44 -8.82 -5.37 20.18
C LYS A 44 -8.78 -4.97 21.65
N GLU A 45 -8.16 -3.84 21.97
CA GLU A 45 -8.05 -3.36 23.34
C GLU A 45 -9.43 -2.88 23.82
N GLN A 46 -9.82 -3.27 25.04
CA GLN A 46 -11.16 -2.96 25.56
C GLN A 46 -11.33 -1.46 25.84
N ASN A 47 -10.25 -0.78 26.21
CA ASN A 47 -10.24 0.66 26.49
C ASN A 47 -8.88 1.28 26.09
N PRO A 48 -8.59 1.40 24.78
CA PRO A 48 -7.34 1.97 24.32
C PRO A 48 -7.22 3.44 24.74
N SER A 49 -6.00 3.89 25.03
CA SER A 49 -5.79 5.30 25.32
C SER A 49 -5.97 6.16 24.07
N VAL A 50 -6.43 7.41 24.25
CA VAL A 50 -6.55 8.38 23.14
C VAL A 50 -5.20 8.60 22.45
N ALA A 51 -4.11 8.59 23.21
CA ALA A 51 -2.75 8.72 22.67
C ALA A 51 -2.39 7.55 21.75
N ASP A 52 -2.71 6.31 22.14
CA ASP A 52 -2.45 5.13 21.32
C ASP A 52 -3.24 5.16 20.02
N VAL A 53 -4.53 5.53 20.08
CA VAL A 53 -5.38 5.66 18.90
C VAL A 53 -4.82 6.73 17.95
N ASN A 54 -4.43 7.90 18.47
CA ASN A 54 -3.86 8.97 17.65
C ASN A 54 -2.52 8.57 17.01
N ASN A 55 -1.65 7.91 17.77
CA ASN A 55 -0.37 7.42 17.27
C ASN A 55 -0.56 6.37 16.16
N ALA A 56 -1.49 5.43 16.35
CA ALA A 56 -1.80 4.44 15.32
C ALA A 56 -2.39 5.08 14.07
N LEU A 57 -3.28 6.06 14.23
CA LEU A 57 -3.88 6.78 13.11
C LEU A 57 -2.83 7.55 12.29
N ASN A 58 -1.86 8.19 12.94
CA ASN A 58 -0.77 8.88 12.26
C ASN A 58 0.12 7.91 11.46
N LYS A 59 0.54 6.80 12.07
CA LYS A 59 1.32 5.76 11.38
C LYS A 59 0.56 5.16 10.19
N VAL A 60 -0.74 4.93 10.34
CA VAL A 60 -1.60 4.47 9.24
C VAL A 60 -1.60 5.46 8.07
N ARG A 61 -1.66 6.76 8.34
CA ARG A 61 -1.60 7.80 7.29
C ARG A 61 -0.25 7.83 6.58
N GLU A 62 0.85 7.76 7.33
CA GLU A 62 2.20 7.75 6.77
C GLU A 62 2.43 6.56 5.85
N VAL A 63 2.06 5.36 6.30
CA VAL A 63 2.19 4.15 5.49
C VAL A 63 1.24 4.18 4.28
N GLN A 64 0.03 4.73 4.43
CA GLN A 64 -0.89 4.89 3.30
C GLN A 64 -0.31 5.81 2.23
N GLN A 65 0.37 6.89 2.62
CA GLN A 65 1.05 7.79 1.70
C GLN A 65 2.17 7.07 0.94
N LYS A 66 3.02 6.31 1.64
CA LYS A 66 4.09 5.49 1.02
C LYS A 66 3.53 4.45 0.04
N LEU A 67 2.39 3.83 0.39
CA LEU A 67 1.71 2.88 -0.49
C LEU A 67 1.13 3.57 -1.73
N ASN A 68 0.58 4.76 -1.60
CA ASN A 68 0.09 5.55 -2.74
C ASN A 68 1.22 5.95 -3.68
N GLU A 69 2.37 6.39 -3.14
CA GLU A 69 3.57 6.68 -3.92
C GLU A 69 4.07 5.45 -4.66
N ALA A 70 4.13 4.29 -4.01
CA ALA A 70 4.50 3.04 -4.67
C ALA A 70 3.53 2.72 -5.81
N ARG A 71 2.22 2.80 -5.57
CA ARG A 71 1.17 2.55 -6.58
C ARG A 71 1.26 3.50 -7.77
N ALA A 72 1.66 4.75 -7.56
CA ALA A 72 1.86 5.72 -8.64
C ALA A 72 3.01 5.32 -9.61
N LEU A 73 3.92 4.43 -9.19
CA LEU A 73 4.96 3.88 -10.07
C LEU A 73 4.40 2.86 -11.06
N LEU A 74 3.23 2.27 -10.79
CA LEU A 74 2.64 1.25 -11.65
C LEU A 74 2.13 1.88 -12.94
N GLN A 75 2.64 1.41 -14.06
CA GLN A 75 2.23 1.84 -15.39
C GLN A 75 1.44 0.72 -16.05
N ASN A 76 0.30 1.07 -16.62
CA ASN A 76 -0.43 0.13 -17.48
C ASN A 76 0.46 -0.29 -18.65
N LYS A 77 0.36 -1.56 -19.05
CA LYS A 77 0.85 -1.98 -20.36
C LYS A 77 0.20 -1.08 -21.40
N GLU A 78 0.93 -0.79 -22.48
CA GLU A 78 0.32 -0.10 -23.61
C GLU A 78 -0.89 -0.90 -24.07
N ASP A 79 -2.00 -0.20 -24.27
CA ASP A 79 -3.20 -0.79 -24.81
C ASP A 79 -2.96 -1.00 -26.31
N ASN A 80 -2.24 -2.08 -26.65
CA ASN A 80 -1.98 -2.46 -28.04
C ASN A 80 -3.27 -2.95 -28.75
N SER A 81 -4.44 -2.82 -28.13
CA SER A 81 -5.73 -2.97 -28.82
C SER A 81 -5.85 -2.07 -30.06
N ALA A 82 -5.11 -0.94 -30.10
CA ALA A 82 -5.00 -0.09 -31.28
C ALA A 82 -4.09 -0.64 -32.40
N LEU A 83 -3.16 -1.57 -32.11
CA LEU A 83 -2.23 -2.15 -33.11
C LEU A 83 -2.80 -3.41 -33.80
N VAL A 84 -3.93 -3.95 -33.36
CA VAL A 84 -4.59 -5.14 -33.95
C VAL A 84 -5.49 -4.77 -35.15
N ARG A 85 -5.35 -3.55 -35.70
CA ARG A 85 -6.00 -3.13 -36.94
C ARG A 85 -4.96 -2.56 -37.91
N ALA A 86 -4.21 -3.45 -38.54
CA ALA A 86 -3.43 -3.16 -39.74
C ALA A 86 -3.69 -4.26 -40.77
#